data_AF-A0A9D1BPX1-F1
#
_entry.id   AF-A0A9D1BPX1-F1
#
_cell.length_a   1.000
_cell.length_b   1.000
_cell.length_c   1.000
_cell.angle_alpha   90.00
_cell.angle_beta   90.00
_cell.angle_gamma   90.00
#
_symmetry.space_group_name_H-M   'P 1'
#
loop_
_entity.id
_entity.type
_entity.pdbx_description
1 polymer ?
#
loop_
_entity_poly.entity_id
_entity_poly.type
_entity_poly.pdbx_seq_one_letter_code
_entity_poly.pdbx_strand_id
1 'polypeptide(L)'
;MNESDQSIAAASRPHHPEGDEPFPPQPVVRTDPPPPERETRAPGLWQRLKDFLVPGQPSFREDLRSALQDEENGDPSLSGSERTMLANVLKLSATRVDDVMVPRVDIEAVEEEETLGRLVQILRDSGHSRLPVYADS
;
A
#
# COMPACT_ATOMS: atom_id res chain seq x y z
N MET A 1 -10.37 49.17 2.12
CA MET A 1 -9.94 48.28 3.22
C MET A 1 -11.09 47.33 3.49
N ASN A 2 -11.17 46.17 2.84
CA ASN A 2 -10.59 44.86 3.24
C ASN A 2 -10.94 44.47 4.68
N GLU A 3 -11.81 43.47 4.88
CA GLU A 3 -11.49 42.04 5.15
C GLU A 3 -11.36 41.82 6.67
N SER A 4 -11.79 40.76 7.35
CA SER A 4 -12.60 39.57 7.07
C SER A 4 -12.73 38.87 8.44
N ASP A 5 -13.81 39.07 9.19
CA ASP A 5 -14.09 38.22 10.35
C ASP A 5 -14.87 36.98 9.87
N GLN A 6 -14.15 36.02 9.29
CA GLN A 6 -14.68 34.67 9.10
C GLN A 6 -14.53 33.90 10.41
N SER A 7 -15.60 33.95 11.20
CA SER A 7 -15.89 32.97 12.23
C SER A 7 -15.92 31.58 11.57
N ILE A 8 -14.95 30.73 11.89
CA ILE A 8 -14.92 29.34 11.43
C ILE A 8 -16.01 28.59 12.19
N ALA A 9 -17.21 28.61 11.62
CA ALA A 9 -18.31 27.78 12.03
C ALA A 9 -17.90 26.31 11.93
N ALA A 10 -18.08 25.59 13.03
CA ALA A 10 -18.02 24.14 13.08
C ALA A 10 -18.90 23.57 11.95
N ALA A 11 -18.27 22.95 10.95
CA ALA A 11 -18.99 22.23 9.91
C ALA A 11 -19.73 21.07 10.58
N SER A 12 -21.06 21.17 10.62
CA SER A 12 -21.94 20.07 11.01
C SER A 12 -21.61 18.84 10.19
N ARG A 13 -21.19 17.77 10.87
CA ARG A 13 -21.04 16.43 10.27
C ARG A 13 -22.36 16.07 9.57
N PRO A 14 -22.36 15.71 8.28
CA PRO A 14 -23.57 15.23 7.65
C PRO A 14 -23.99 13.92 8.34
N HIS A 15 -25.25 13.90 8.76
CA HIS A 15 -25.93 12.77 9.40
C HIS A 15 -25.64 11.45 8.67
N HIS A 16 -25.23 10.43 9.44
CA HIS A 16 -25.25 9.04 9.02
C HIS A 16 -26.67 8.52 9.23
N PRO A 17 -27.47 8.27 8.17
CA PRO A 17 -28.78 7.65 8.35
C PRO A 17 -28.58 6.20 8.76
N GLU A 18 -29.19 5.82 9.88
CA GLU A 18 -29.34 4.44 10.33
C GLU A 18 -30.01 3.60 9.22
N GLY A 19 -29.41 2.47 8.90
CA GLY A 19 -29.91 1.53 7.91
C GLY A 19 -28.85 0.48 7.58
N ASP A 20 -28.86 -0.62 8.32
CA ASP A 20 -28.20 -1.88 7.96
C ASP A 20 -28.84 -2.47 6.69
N GLU A 21 -28.62 -1.84 5.55
CA GLU A 21 -28.85 -2.44 4.25
C GLU A 21 -27.48 -2.83 3.70
N PRO A 22 -27.18 -4.14 3.53
CA PRO A 22 -25.94 -4.54 2.89
C PRO A 22 -25.89 -3.90 1.51
N PHE A 23 -24.79 -3.19 1.22
CA PHE A 23 -24.56 -2.60 -0.10
C PHE A 23 -24.80 -3.69 -1.17
N PRO A 24 -25.76 -3.50 -2.10
CA PRO A 24 -25.95 -4.48 -3.15
C PRO A 24 -24.63 -4.58 -3.94
N PRO A 25 -24.19 -5.79 -4.30
CA PRO A 25 -22.96 -5.93 -5.08
C PRO A 25 -23.14 -5.17 -6.39
N GLN A 26 -22.40 -4.06 -6.52
CA GLN A 26 -22.35 -3.30 -7.76
C GLN A 26 -21.79 -4.24 -8.84
N PRO A 27 -22.44 -4.35 -10.02
CA PRO A 27 -21.89 -5.13 -11.11
C PRO A 27 -20.57 -4.49 -11.52
N VAL A 28 -19.47 -5.17 -11.20
CA VAL A 28 -18.14 -4.78 -11.65
C VAL A 28 -18.14 -4.96 -13.17
N VAL A 29 -18.32 -3.86 -13.91
CA VAL A 29 -18.17 -3.88 -15.36
C VAL A 29 -16.69 -4.11 -15.63
N ARG A 30 -16.29 -5.38 -15.79
CA ARG A 30 -15.01 -5.75 -16.38
C ARG A 30 -14.98 -5.19 -17.80
N THR A 31 -14.36 -4.04 -17.99
CA THR A 31 -13.88 -3.61 -19.30
C THR A 31 -12.49 -4.22 -19.54
N ASP A 32 -12.38 -5.54 -19.39
CA ASP A 32 -11.28 -6.25 -20.03
C ASP A 32 -11.75 -6.53 -21.46
N PRO A 33 -10.99 -6.17 -22.51
CA PRO A 33 -11.34 -6.59 -23.86
C PRO A 33 -11.45 -8.11 -23.88
N PRO A 34 -12.47 -8.69 -24.56
CA PRO A 34 -12.61 -10.13 -24.64
C PRO A 34 -11.30 -10.73 -25.18
N PRO A 35 -10.78 -11.80 -24.56
CA PRO A 35 -9.58 -12.45 -25.07
C PRO A 35 -9.83 -12.90 -26.52
N PRO A 36 -8.86 -12.74 -27.43
CA PRO A 36 -9.04 -13.13 -28.82
C PRO A 36 -9.45 -14.61 -28.87
N GLU A 37 -10.51 -14.90 -29.62
CA GLU A 37 -11.01 -16.25 -29.83
C GLU A 37 -9.88 -17.12 -30.40
N ARG A 38 -9.28 -17.94 -29.54
CA ARG A 38 -8.23 -18.87 -29.93
C ARG A 38 -8.89 -20.05 -30.61
N GLU A 39 -8.85 -20.07 -31.95
CA GLU A 39 -8.97 -21.32 -32.70
C GLU A 39 -8.05 -22.35 -32.04
N THR A 40 -8.62 -23.48 -31.61
CA THR A 40 -7.92 -24.56 -30.92
C THR A 40 -7.04 -25.34 -31.89
N ARG A 41 -6.00 -24.70 -32.42
CA ARG A 41 -4.86 -25.39 -33.01
C ARG A 41 -3.87 -25.68 -31.89
N ALA A 42 -3.72 -26.96 -31.55
CA ALA A 42 -2.79 -27.40 -30.51
C ALA A 42 -1.41 -26.73 -30.70
N PRO A 43 -0.82 -26.15 -29.65
CA PRO A 43 0.44 -25.41 -29.78
C PRO A 43 1.53 -26.38 -30.24
N GLY A 44 2.13 -26.05 -31.38
CA GLY A 44 3.20 -26.86 -31.98
C GLY A 44 4.41 -26.89 -31.04
N LEU A 45 5.10 -28.03 -31.01
CA LEU A 45 6.33 -28.25 -30.22
C LEU A 45 7.38 -27.14 -30.43
N TRP A 46 7.37 -26.52 -31.61
CA TRP A 46 8.21 -25.39 -31.98
C TRP A 46 7.95 -24.09 -31.20
N GLN A 47 6.71 -23.84 -30.75
CA GLN A 47 6.40 -22.70 -29.87
C GLN A 47 6.96 -22.93 -28.46
N ARG A 48 6.85 -24.16 -27.94
CA ARG A 48 7.42 -24.52 -26.63
C ARG A 48 8.94 -24.45 -26.61
N LEU A 49 9.60 -24.72 -27.74
CA LEU A 49 11.05 -24.55 -27.89
C LEU A 49 11.47 -23.08 -27.99
N LYS A 50 10.66 -22.23 -28.64
CA LYS A 50 10.92 -20.78 -28.73
C LYS A 50 10.72 -20.08 -27.39
N ASP A 51 9.73 -20.48 -26.60
CA ASP A 51 9.46 -19.90 -25.27
C ASP A 51 10.58 -20.18 -24.25
N PHE A 52 11.39 -21.22 -24.47
CA PHE A 52 12.58 -21.51 -23.66
C PHE A 52 13.80 -20.64 -24.05
N LEU A 53 13.79 -20.01 -25.23
CA LEU A 53 14.94 -19.36 -25.85
C LEU A 53 14.82 -17.83 -25.94
N VAL A 54 13.66 -17.24 -25.58
CA VAL A 54 13.48 -15.78 -25.54
C VAL A 54 13.70 -15.31 -24.10
N PRO A 55 14.83 -14.62 -23.79
CA PRO A 55 15.01 -13.97 -22.51
C PRO A 55 13.92 -12.90 -22.39
N GLY A 56 13.15 -12.94 -21.30
CA GLY A 56 12.22 -11.87 -20.98
C GLY A 56 12.98 -10.54 -20.93
N GLN A 57 12.45 -9.52 -21.63
CA GLN A 57 12.97 -8.16 -21.53
C GLN A 57 13.13 -7.78 -20.05
N PRO A 58 14.24 -7.13 -19.64
CA PRO A 58 14.35 -6.63 -18.29
C PRO A 58 13.13 -5.76 -18.00
N SER A 59 12.55 -5.94 -16.81
CA SER A 59 11.40 -5.12 -16.44
C SER A 59 11.87 -3.66 -16.34
N PHE A 60 11.07 -2.70 -16.82
CA PHE A 60 11.35 -1.26 -16.71
C PHE A 60 11.79 -0.82 -15.29
N ARG A 61 11.32 -1.55 -14.26
CA ARG A 61 11.73 -1.35 -12.87
C ARG A 61 13.22 -1.62 -12.63
N GLU A 62 13.77 -2.66 -13.25
CA GLU A 62 15.18 -3.03 -13.12
C GLU A 62 16.07 -2.02 -13.84
N ASP A 63 15.66 -1.58 -15.03
CA ASP A 63 16.36 -0.52 -15.77
C ASP A 63 16.38 0.80 -14.99
N LEU A 64 15.22 1.20 -14.43
CA LEU A 64 15.11 2.40 -13.61
C LEU A 64 15.92 2.28 -12.31
N ARG A 65 15.93 1.10 -11.68
CA ARG A 65 16.73 0.84 -10.48
C ARG A 65 18.22 0.95 -10.79
N SER A 66 18.68 0.35 -11.88
CA SER A 66 20.06 0.43 -12.34
C SER A 66 20.45 1.88 -12.62
N ALA A 67 19.60 2.65 -13.30
CA ALA A 67 19.85 4.07 -13.59
C ALA A 67 19.90 4.96 -12.33
N LEU A 68 19.17 4.61 -11.27
CA LEU A 68 19.22 5.34 -10.00
C LEU A 68 20.41 4.95 -9.12
N GLN A 69 21.00 3.76 -9.32
CA GLN A 69 22.15 3.25 -8.56
C GLN A 69 23.49 3.66 -9.16
N ASP A 70 23.52 3.99 -10.45
CA ASP A 70 24.73 4.41 -11.12
C ASP A 70 25.06 5.87 -10.75
N GLU A 71 25.96 6.11 -9.80
CA GLU A 71 26.28 7.48 -9.36
C GLU A 71 27.06 8.29 -10.41
N GLU A 72 27.74 7.62 -11.33
CA GLU A 72 28.55 8.22 -12.39
C GLU A 72 27.76 8.48 -13.68
N ASN A 73 26.75 7.65 -13.99
CA ASN A 73 25.85 7.80 -15.16
C ASN A 73 24.42 8.20 -14.81
N GLY A 74 24.11 8.38 -13.52
CA GLY A 74 22.80 8.75 -13.04
C GLY A 74 22.41 10.16 -13.50
N ASP A 75 21.10 10.41 -13.59
CA ASP A 75 20.60 11.71 -14.03
C ASP A 75 21.17 12.84 -13.14
N PRO A 76 21.97 13.78 -13.70
CA PRO A 76 22.55 14.88 -12.96
C PRO A 76 21.49 15.89 -12.50
N SER A 77 20.25 15.78 -12.99
CA SER A 77 19.12 16.61 -12.55
C SER A 77 18.57 16.21 -11.18
N LEU A 78 18.84 14.99 -10.71
CA LEU A 78 18.38 14.49 -9.41
C LEU A 78 19.45 14.63 -8.34
N SER A 79 19.11 15.23 -7.21
CA SER A 79 19.95 15.23 -6.01
C SER A 79 20.05 13.82 -5.39
N GLY A 80 21.10 13.58 -4.61
CA GLY A 80 21.29 12.28 -3.92
C GLY A 80 20.11 11.89 -3.01
N SER A 81 19.46 12.86 -2.37
CA SER A 81 18.25 12.61 -1.57
C SER A 81 17.04 12.21 -2.42
N GLU A 82 16.87 12.82 -3.60
CA GLU A 82 15.79 12.48 -4.53
C GLU A 82 15.98 11.08 -5.12
N ARG A 83 17.21 10.72 -5.48
CA ARG A 83 17.55 9.35 -5.91
C ARG A 83 17.25 8.34 -4.82
N THR A 84 17.62 8.63 -3.58
CA THR A 84 17.33 7.76 -2.42
C THR A 84 15.83 7.61 -2.21
N MET A 85 15.07 8.71 -2.32
CA MET A 85 13.61 8.68 -2.20
C MET A 85 12.98 7.83 -3.30
N LEU A 86 13.38 8.01 -4.57
CA LEU A 86 12.88 7.23 -5.71
C LEU A 86 13.23 5.74 -5.56
N ALA A 87 14.46 5.42 -5.15
CA ALA A 87 14.87 4.05 -4.84
C ALA A 87 14.00 3.43 -3.73
N ASN A 88 13.69 4.18 -2.68
CA ASN A 88 12.82 3.75 -1.60
C ASN A 88 11.36 3.54 -2.07
N VAL A 89 10.85 4.38 -2.98
CA VAL A 89 9.52 4.21 -3.58
C VAL A 89 9.46 2.91 -4.42
N LEU A 90 10.47 2.66 -5.25
CA LEU A 90 10.55 1.42 -6.03
C LEU A 90 10.64 0.19 -5.11
N LYS A 91 11.45 0.27 -4.05
CA LYS A 91 11.55 -0.79 -3.04
C LYS A 91 10.20 -1.03 -2.36
N LEU A 92 9.54 0.04 -1.90
CA LEU A 92 8.22 -0.03 -1.24
C LEU A 92 7.17 -0.73 -2.11
N SER A 93 7.22 -0.54 -3.43
CA SER A 93 6.28 -1.20 -4.36
C SER A 93 6.38 -2.73 -4.38
N ALA A 94 7.52 -3.29 -3.93
CA ALA A 94 7.76 -4.71 -3.82
C ALA A 94 7.74 -5.21 -2.36
N THR A 95 7.72 -4.31 -1.37
CA THR A 95 7.69 -4.64 0.06
C THR A 95 6.31 -5.14 0.46
N ARG A 96 6.25 -6.28 1.14
CA ARG A 96 5.02 -6.86 1.69
C ARG A 96 4.78 -6.32 3.11
N VAL A 97 3.54 -6.41 3.59
CA VAL A 97 3.20 -6.04 4.98
C VAL A 97 4.02 -6.83 5.99
N ASP A 98 4.22 -8.13 5.73
CA ASP A 98 4.99 -9.05 6.57
C ASP A 98 6.44 -8.57 6.77
N ASP A 99 7.02 -7.89 5.76
CA ASP A 99 8.41 -7.43 5.79
C ASP A 99 8.62 -6.21 6.71
N VAL A 100 7.55 -5.53 7.13
CA VAL A 100 7.60 -4.29 7.91
C VAL A 100 6.72 -4.28 9.16
N MET A 101 5.85 -5.28 9.32
CA MET A 101 4.96 -5.37 10.47
C MET A 101 5.71 -5.73 11.75
N VAL A 102 5.12 -5.39 12.90
CA VAL A 102 5.57 -5.91 14.20
C VAL A 102 5.01 -7.33 14.36
N PRO A 103 5.85 -8.35 14.62
CA PRO A 103 5.37 -9.71 14.85
C PRO A 103 4.38 -9.75 16.01
N ARG A 104 3.33 -10.58 15.90
CA ARG A 104 2.25 -10.61 16.91
C ARG A 104 2.75 -10.86 18.34
N VAL A 105 3.81 -11.64 18.48
CA VAL A 105 4.43 -11.97 19.78
C VAL A 105 5.13 -10.77 20.44
N ASP A 106 5.47 -9.76 19.64
CA ASP A 106 6.17 -8.55 20.07
C ASP A 106 5.22 -7.33 20.16
N ILE A 107 3.91 -7.52 19.96
CA ILE A 107 2.93 -6.44 20.07
C ILE A 107 2.54 -6.24 21.53
N GLU A 108 2.75 -5.02 22.03
CA GLU A 108 2.19 -4.57 23.30
C GLU A 108 0.72 -4.17 23.09
N ALA A 109 -0.20 -4.96 23.64
CA ALA A 109 -1.65 -4.77 23.53
C ALA A 109 -2.30 -4.69 24.92
N VAL A 110 -3.49 -4.11 24.99
CA VAL A 110 -4.24 -3.92 26.24
C VAL A 110 -5.60 -4.64 26.16
N GLU A 111 -6.04 -5.23 27.27
CA GLU A 111 -7.35 -5.86 27.37
C GLU A 111 -8.48 -4.82 27.40
N GLU A 112 -9.63 -5.14 26.82
CA GLU A 112 -10.81 -4.25 26.78
C GLU A 112 -11.27 -3.81 28.17
N GLU A 113 -11.20 -4.71 29.16
CA GLU A 113 -11.66 -4.46 30.53
C GLU A 113 -10.59 -3.79 31.43
N GLU A 114 -9.43 -3.46 30.87
CA GLU A 114 -8.34 -2.86 31.65
C GLU A 114 -8.72 -1.47 32.20
N THR A 115 -8.24 -1.17 33.41
CA THR A 115 -8.58 0.10 34.06
C THR A 115 -7.90 1.28 33.36
N LEU A 116 -8.58 2.43 33.30
CA LEU A 116 -8.02 3.66 32.71
C LEU A 116 -6.68 4.06 33.35
N GLY A 117 -6.55 3.89 34.67
CA GLY A 117 -5.32 4.19 35.39
C GLY A 117 -4.13 3.36 34.91
N ARG A 118 -4.34 2.05 34.70
CA ARG A 118 -3.34 1.13 34.16
C ARG A 118 -3.03 1.45 32.70
N LEU A 119 -4.04 1.70 31.86
CA LEU A 119 -3.86 2.07 30.46
C LEU A 119 -2.99 3.32 30.29
N VAL A 120 -3.20 4.35 31.13
CA VAL A 120 -2.38 5.58 31.10
C VAL A 120 -0.92 5.30 31.48
N GLN A 121 -0.66 4.37 32.40
CA GLN A 121 0.70 3.95 32.72
C GLN A 121 1.34 3.24 31.52
N ILE A 122 0.65 2.26 30.92
CA ILE A 122 1.14 1.51 29.75
C ILE A 122 1.46 2.45 28.58
N LEU A 123 0.59 3.42 28.26
CA LEU A 123 0.86 4.41 27.20
C LEU A 123 2.09 5.28 27.48
N ARG A 124 2.32 5.66 28.74
CA ARG A 124 3.49 6.46 29.13
C ARG A 124 4.78 5.65 29.06
N ASP A 125 4.73 4.39 29.48
CA ASP A 125 5.89 3.51 29.56
C ASP A 125 6.29 2.97 28.17
N SER A 126 5.31 2.61 27.34
CA SER A 126 5.53 2.12 25.95
C SER A 126 6.06 3.21 25.01
N GLY A 127 5.70 4.48 25.26
CA GLY A 127 6.04 5.59 24.38
C GLY A 127 5.35 5.55 23.01
N HIS A 128 4.36 4.66 22.84
CA HIS A 128 3.61 4.52 21.60
C HIS A 128 2.41 5.47 21.56
N SER A 129 2.11 6.01 20.37
CA SER A 129 0.93 6.88 20.19
C SER A 129 -0.39 6.11 20.11
N ARG A 130 -0.34 4.79 19.88
CA ARG A 130 -1.50 3.90 19.73
C ARG A 130 -1.17 2.54 20.31
N LEU A 131 -2.17 1.89 20.92
CA LEU A 131 -2.09 0.52 21.41
C LEU A 131 -3.28 -0.28 20.86
N PRO A 132 -3.05 -1.51 20.34
CA PRO A 132 -4.13 -2.43 20.03
C PRO A 132 -4.89 -2.84 21.30
N VAL A 133 -6.21 -2.96 21.19
CA VAL A 133 -7.08 -3.46 22.26
C VAL A 133 -7.62 -4.84 21.85
N TYR A 134 -7.61 -5.80 22.76
CA TYR A 134 -8.15 -7.14 22.54
C TYR A 134 -9.24 -7.49 23.55
N ALA A 135 -10.11 -8.41 23.16
CA ALA A 135 -11.14 -9.01 24.00
C ALA A 135 -11.12 -10.52 23.81
N ASP A 136 -11.33 -11.29 24.88
CA ASP A 136 -11.53 -12.73 24.77
C ASP A 136 -12.91 -13.02 24.17
N SER A 137 -12.96 -13.93 23.20
CA SER A 137 -14.19 -14.38 22.51
C SER A 137 -14.57 -15.79 22.93
#